data_AF-A0A8A4ZIW4-F1
#
_entry.id   AF-A0A8A4ZIW4-F1
#
_cell.length_a   1.000
_cell.length_b   1.000
_cell.length_c   1.000
_cell.angle_alpha   90.00
_cell.angle_beta   90.00
_cell.angle_gamma   90.00
#
_symmetry.space_group_name_H-M   'P 1'
#
loop_
_entity.id
_entity.type
_entity.pdbx_description
1 polymer ?
#
loop_
_entity_poly.entity_id
_entity_poly.type
_entity_poly.pdbx_seq_one_letter_code
_entity_poly.pdbx_strand_id
1 'polypeptide(L)'
;MSDYAVTSEVLTAGLIVAVEVVRADLGAWEPEPGTTLQRRTGTLEVRVLEVLTGRLRAAAGEAVTLEVVERSSGSRIGDYYGLWSHVPTLPGSRLVAICDAASTDLRVALTEEHCDQLVEAAGVLDDLRLTLRLHRRHLTADRLLAEAERERGTGGAAFARYVWVAAREALRASAERFDALMRIAEDPATRIEAQETYLVSAYEDLTFTGSFPAAHRARLARAMLRSALDPRLGELREHLLTTYVPNLVAVPQPEPLTPDDVFAPAPGPEGERTVGERTAGERTAGEQGDAELRAALRTELADPRDPATTSPALLGWLTAGDEGRG
;
A
#
# COMPACT_ATOMS: atom_id res chain seq x y z
N MET A 1 5.84 -7.93 19.96
CA MET A 1 6.13 -7.49 18.58
C MET A 1 4.84 -6.88 18.07
N SER A 2 4.85 -5.63 17.57
CA SER A 2 3.63 -5.03 17.03
C SER A 2 3.26 -5.73 15.74
N ASP A 3 2.11 -6.41 15.72
CA ASP A 3 1.49 -7.06 14.54
C ASP A 3 1.04 -6.05 13.44
N TYR A 4 1.51 -4.80 13.50
CA TYR A 4 1.06 -3.70 12.65
C TYR A 4 2.14 -3.17 11.70
N ALA A 5 3.30 -3.84 11.62
CA ALA A 5 4.33 -3.42 10.69
C ALA A 5 3.95 -3.87 9.28
N VAL A 6 3.88 -2.93 8.34
CA VAL A 6 3.69 -3.25 6.92
C VAL A 6 4.78 -4.22 6.48
N THR A 7 4.42 -5.33 5.86
CA THR A 7 5.34 -6.34 5.34
C THR A 7 5.41 -6.29 3.82
N SER A 8 6.46 -6.88 3.25
CA SER A 8 6.58 -7.08 1.80
C SER A 8 6.70 -8.56 1.54
N GLU A 9 5.79 -9.06 0.72
CA GLU A 9 5.69 -10.47 0.34
C GLU A 9 6.99 -10.95 -0.31
N VAL A 10 7.63 -10.10 -1.12
CA VAL A 10 8.92 -10.42 -1.75
C VAL A 10 10.05 -10.58 -0.74
N LEU A 11 9.99 -9.87 0.39
CA LEU A 11 11.03 -9.93 1.43
C LEU A 11 10.78 -11.04 2.45
N THR A 12 9.52 -11.43 2.68
CA THR A 12 9.16 -12.41 3.70
C THR A 12 8.88 -13.80 3.14
N ALA A 13 8.42 -13.92 1.89
CA ALA A 13 8.02 -15.19 1.32
C ALA A 13 9.22 -16.13 1.14
N GLY A 14 9.02 -17.38 1.52
CA GLY A 14 9.95 -18.46 1.24
C GLY A 14 9.79 -19.05 -0.17
N LEU A 15 8.56 -18.98 -0.70
CA LEU A 15 8.18 -19.44 -2.02
C LEU A 15 7.16 -18.48 -2.63
N ILE A 16 7.39 -18.07 -3.87
CA ILE A 16 6.39 -17.39 -4.68
C ILE A 16 6.25 -18.17 -5.98
N VAL A 17 5.04 -18.66 -6.26
CA VAL A 17 4.78 -19.54 -7.42
C VAL A 17 3.50 -19.11 -8.12
N ALA A 18 3.57 -19.01 -9.45
CA ALA A 18 2.41 -18.82 -10.30
C ALA A 18 1.89 -20.19 -10.74
N VAL A 19 0.59 -20.41 -10.61
CA VAL A 19 -0.09 -21.65 -10.99
C VAL A 19 -1.30 -21.37 -11.86
N GLU A 20 -1.71 -22.36 -12.64
CA GLU A 20 -2.95 -22.36 -13.42
C GLU A 20 -3.82 -23.53 -12.99
N VAL A 21 -5.09 -23.28 -12.68
CA VAL A 21 -6.06 -24.36 -12.46
C VAL A 21 -6.34 -25.03 -13.80
N VAL A 22 -5.98 -26.30 -13.94
CA VAL A 22 -6.21 -27.09 -15.16
C VAL A 22 -7.56 -27.78 -15.10
N ARG A 23 -7.89 -28.32 -13.92
CA ARG A 23 -9.12 -29.06 -13.68
C ARG A 23 -9.58 -28.82 -12.25
N ALA A 24 -10.89 -28.75 -12.08
CA ALA A 24 -11.53 -28.69 -10.78
C ALA A 24 -12.59 -29.78 -10.69
N ASP A 25 -12.54 -30.57 -9.63
CA ASP A 25 -13.56 -31.56 -9.26
C ASP A 25 -13.97 -31.29 -7.81
N LEU A 26 -14.92 -30.35 -7.68
CA LEU A 26 -15.42 -29.88 -6.39
C LEU A 26 -16.78 -30.49 -6.11
N GLY A 27 -16.97 -30.97 -4.88
CA GLY A 27 -18.22 -31.51 -4.41
C GLY A 27 -19.34 -30.47 -4.29
N ALA A 28 -20.51 -30.93 -3.86
CA ALA A 28 -21.62 -30.06 -3.54
C ALA A 28 -21.31 -29.20 -2.30
N TRP A 29 -21.95 -28.04 -2.22
CA TRP A 29 -21.94 -27.23 -1.00
C TRP A 29 -22.74 -27.93 0.10
N GLU A 30 -22.12 -28.09 1.25
CA GLU A 30 -22.69 -28.70 2.45
C GLU A 30 -22.63 -27.71 3.62
N PRO A 31 -23.57 -27.76 4.58
CA PRO A 31 -23.48 -26.96 5.79
C PRO A 31 -22.19 -27.25 6.58
N GLU A 32 -21.45 -26.21 6.97
CA GLU A 32 -20.27 -26.37 7.81
C GLU A 32 -20.68 -26.52 9.29
N PRO A 33 -20.31 -27.62 9.97
CA PRO A 33 -20.75 -27.89 11.34
C PRO A 33 -20.44 -26.75 12.31
N GLY A 34 -21.45 -26.30 13.06
CA GLY A 34 -21.30 -25.26 14.07
C GLY A 34 -21.28 -23.82 13.53
N THR A 35 -21.51 -23.62 12.22
CA THR A 35 -21.58 -22.29 11.61
C THR A 35 -22.85 -22.14 10.76
N THR A 36 -23.13 -20.93 10.29
CA THR A 36 -24.16 -20.68 9.26
C THR A 36 -23.60 -20.73 7.84
N LEU A 37 -22.32 -21.07 7.68
CA LEU A 37 -21.62 -21.08 6.41
C LEU A 37 -21.78 -22.44 5.72
N GLN A 38 -21.47 -22.44 4.42
CA GLN A 38 -21.36 -23.64 3.62
C GLN A 38 -19.88 -23.92 3.34
N ARG A 39 -19.55 -25.20 3.18
CA ARG A 39 -18.25 -25.65 2.73
C ARG A 39 -18.42 -26.66 1.60
N ARG A 40 -17.45 -26.74 0.70
CA ARG A 40 -17.31 -27.86 -0.23
C ARG A 40 -15.86 -28.30 -0.27
N THR A 41 -15.66 -29.59 -0.47
CA THR A 41 -14.33 -30.18 -0.61
C THR A 41 -14.19 -30.78 -2.00
N GLY A 42 -12.96 -30.98 -2.43
CA GLY A 42 -12.71 -31.62 -3.71
C GLY A 42 -11.24 -31.62 -4.06
N THR A 43 -10.97 -31.82 -5.35
CA THR A 43 -9.61 -31.79 -5.87
C THR A 43 -9.45 -30.75 -6.95
N LEU A 44 -8.31 -30.08 -6.95
CA LEU A 44 -7.87 -29.22 -8.04
C LEU A 44 -6.60 -29.82 -8.65
N GLU A 45 -6.56 -29.91 -9.96
CA GLU A 45 -5.31 -30.13 -10.68
C GLU A 45 -4.76 -28.77 -11.09
N VAL A 46 -3.60 -28.40 -10.53
CA VAL A 46 -2.93 -27.14 -10.86
C VAL A 46 -1.64 -27.40 -11.62
N ARG A 47 -1.36 -26.57 -12.62
CA ARG A 47 -0.10 -26.57 -13.35
C ARG A 47 0.81 -25.48 -12.84
N VAL A 48 2.06 -25.81 -12.55
CA VAL A 48 3.08 -24.81 -12.22
C VAL A 48 3.39 -24.01 -13.47
N LEU A 49 3.14 -22.70 -13.46
CA LEU A 49 3.51 -21.83 -14.57
C LEU A 49 4.96 -21.35 -14.43
N GLU A 50 5.29 -20.83 -13.26
CA GLU A 50 6.59 -20.24 -12.97
C GLU A 50 6.86 -20.24 -11.46
N VAL A 51 8.09 -20.56 -11.06
CA VAL A 51 8.56 -20.34 -9.68
C VAL A 51 9.37 -19.05 -9.67
N LEU A 52 8.81 -18.01 -9.06
CA LEU A 52 9.37 -16.67 -9.03
C LEU A 52 10.48 -16.53 -7.97
N THR A 53 10.26 -17.18 -6.82
CA THR A 53 11.17 -17.23 -5.65
C THR A 53 11.04 -18.59 -4.98
N GLY A 54 12.11 -19.08 -4.35
CA GLY A 54 12.10 -20.34 -3.59
C GLY A 54 12.50 -21.57 -4.43
N ARG A 55 12.19 -22.76 -3.92
CA ARG A 55 12.46 -24.04 -4.59
C ARG A 55 11.21 -24.92 -4.54
N LEU A 56 10.88 -25.53 -5.67
CA LEU A 56 9.80 -26.48 -5.80
C LEU A 56 10.33 -27.74 -6.47
N ARG A 57 9.86 -28.92 -6.05
CA ARG A 57 10.19 -30.20 -6.71
C ARG A 57 9.51 -30.31 -8.07
N ALA A 58 8.26 -29.86 -8.14
CA ALA A 58 7.51 -29.83 -9.39
C ALA A 58 8.14 -28.81 -10.34
N ALA A 59 8.40 -29.22 -11.58
CA ALA A 59 8.95 -28.35 -12.61
C ALA A 59 7.88 -27.42 -13.21
N ALA A 60 8.30 -26.33 -13.84
CA ALA A 60 7.38 -25.53 -14.65
C ALA A 60 6.75 -26.39 -15.76
N GLY A 61 5.44 -26.28 -15.93
CA GLY A 61 4.62 -27.11 -16.81
C GLY A 61 4.08 -28.38 -16.17
N GLU A 62 4.60 -28.81 -15.02
CA GLU A 62 4.13 -30.00 -14.30
C GLU A 62 2.78 -29.72 -13.62
N ALA A 63 1.88 -30.72 -13.69
CA ALA A 63 0.58 -30.68 -13.04
C ALA A 63 0.60 -31.45 -11.72
N VAL A 64 -0.01 -30.88 -10.70
CA VAL A 64 -0.09 -31.43 -9.34
C VAL A 64 -1.54 -31.41 -8.88
N THR A 65 -2.02 -32.54 -8.37
CA THR A 65 -3.37 -32.62 -7.77
C THR A 65 -3.31 -32.24 -6.30
N LEU A 66 -4.19 -31.33 -5.90
CA LEU A 66 -4.37 -30.80 -4.56
C LEU A 66 -5.73 -31.22 -4.03
N GLU A 67 -5.82 -31.54 -2.74
CA GLU A 67 -7.10 -31.57 -2.03
C GLU A 67 -7.36 -30.16 -1.49
N VAL A 68 -8.56 -29.63 -1.74
CA VAL A 68 -8.91 -28.27 -1.32
C VAL A 68 -10.23 -28.25 -0.56
N VAL A 69 -10.35 -27.24 0.29
CA VAL A 69 -11.58 -26.88 0.99
C VAL A 69 -11.93 -25.46 0.58
N GLU A 70 -13.12 -25.27 0.03
CA GLU A 70 -13.69 -23.96 -0.18
C GLU A 70 -14.81 -23.73 0.83
N ARG A 71 -14.93 -22.49 1.28
CA ARG A 71 -15.98 -22.06 2.20
C ARG A 71 -16.71 -20.88 1.59
N SER A 72 -18.02 -20.85 1.76
CA SER A 72 -18.83 -19.73 1.30
C SER A 72 -18.44 -18.50 2.09
N SER A 73 -18.25 -17.36 1.43
CA SER A 73 -18.21 -16.08 2.13
C SER A 73 -19.57 -15.83 2.79
N GLY A 74 -19.56 -15.49 4.08
CA GLY A 74 -20.75 -14.97 4.75
C GLY A 74 -21.16 -13.62 4.16
N SER A 75 -22.35 -13.13 4.48
CA SER A 75 -22.81 -11.79 4.06
C SER A 75 -22.04 -10.62 4.66
N ARG A 76 -20.96 -10.88 5.41
CA ARG A 76 -20.07 -9.88 6.01
C ARG A 76 -18.71 -9.97 5.33
N ILE A 77 -18.26 -8.85 4.79
CA ILE A 77 -17.13 -8.68 3.88
C ILE A 77 -15.75 -9.01 4.49
N GLY A 78 -15.67 -9.31 5.80
CA GLY A 78 -14.39 -9.47 6.52
C GLY A 78 -13.92 -10.91 6.78
N ASP A 79 -14.77 -11.93 6.57
CA ASP A 79 -14.47 -13.30 6.99
C ASP A 79 -14.12 -14.19 5.78
N TYR A 80 -13.09 -13.83 5.01
CA TYR A 80 -12.53 -14.72 3.99
C TYR A 80 -11.81 -15.89 4.67
N TYR A 81 -12.59 -16.88 5.08
CA TYR A 81 -12.08 -18.06 5.75
C TYR A 81 -11.70 -19.12 4.70
N GLY A 82 -10.39 -19.31 4.54
CA GLY A 82 -9.78 -20.37 3.72
C GLY A 82 -9.10 -19.88 2.44
N LEU A 83 -7.97 -20.53 2.12
CA LEU A 83 -7.06 -20.12 1.06
C LEU A 83 -7.72 -20.08 -0.32
N TRP A 84 -8.58 -21.06 -0.62
CA TRP A 84 -9.22 -21.23 -1.93
C TRP A 84 -10.60 -20.55 -2.04
N SER A 85 -11.12 -20.00 -0.94
CA SER A 85 -12.50 -19.49 -0.86
C SER A 85 -12.72 -18.16 -1.59
N HIS A 86 -11.65 -17.43 -1.91
CA HIS A 86 -11.72 -16.05 -2.45
C HIS A 86 -11.05 -15.90 -3.82
N VAL A 87 -10.62 -17.01 -4.41
CA VAL A 87 -9.99 -17.05 -5.73
C VAL A 87 -10.79 -17.90 -6.71
N PRO A 88 -10.74 -17.59 -8.01
CA PRO A 88 -11.41 -18.41 -9.01
C PRO A 88 -10.75 -19.79 -9.12
N THR A 89 -11.56 -20.84 -8.96
CA THR A 89 -11.16 -22.24 -9.10
C THR A 89 -11.63 -22.88 -10.42
N LEU A 90 -12.03 -22.05 -11.39
CA LEU A 90 -12.40 -22.51 -12.73
C LEU A 90 -11.15 -22.89 -13.54
N PRO A 91 -11.22 -23.91 -14.42
CA PRO A 91 -10.15 -24.19 -15.37
C PRO A 91 -9.72 -22.95 -16.17
N GLY A 92 -8.41 -22.73 -16.29
CA GLY A 92 -7.78 -21.56 -16.92
C GLY A 92 -7.53 -20.39 -15.96
N SER A 93 -8.03 -20.45 -14.73
CA SER A 93 -7.74 -19.43 -13.71
C SER A 93 -6.26 -19.45 -13.36
N ARG A 94 -5.62 -18.28 -13.41
CA ARG A 94 -4.20 -18.11 -13.08
C ARG A 94 -4.08 -17.41 -11.75
N LEU A 95 -3.31 -18.02 -10.86
CA LEU A 95 -3.15 -17.59 -9.48
C LEU A 95 -1.67 -17.42 -9.16
N VAL A 96 -1.37 -16.57 -8.18
CA VAL A 96 -0.05 -16.48 -7.56
C VAL A 96 -0.18 -16.82 -6.09
N ALA A 97 0.61 -17.79 -5.66
CA ALA A 97 0.71 -18.18 -4.26
C ALA A 97 1.99 -17.59 -3.65
N ILE A 98 1.84 -17.08 -2.43
CA ILE A 98 2.88 -16.52 -1.58
C ILE A 98 2.89 -17.36 -0.33
N CYS A 99 3.97 -18.13 -0.14
CA CYS A 99 4.07 -19.16 0.88
C CYS A 99 5.35 -18.99 1.70
N ASP A 100 5.38 -19.65 2.84
CA ASP A 100 6.60 -19.88 3.60
C ASP A 100 7.58 -20.83 2.86
N ALA A 101 8.75 -21.07 3.45
CA ALA A 101 9.75 -22.02 2.91
C ALA A 101 9.65 -23.41 3.54
N ALA A 102 8.54 -23.77 4.20
CA ALA A 102 8.47 -24.98 5.01
C ALA A 102 8.52 -26.27 4.16
N SER A 103 8.13 -26.20 2.88
CA SER A 103 8.11 -27.34 1.98
C SER A 103 8.55 -27.03 0.55
N THR A 104 9.03 -28.05 -0.15
CA THR A 104 9.29 -28.04 -1.60
C THR A 104 8.25 -28.84 -2.39
N ASP A 105 7.25 -29.41 -1.71
CA ASP A 105 6.11 -30.08 -2.32
C ASP A 105 4.95 -29.07 -2.44
N LEU A 106 4.48 -28.84 -3.67
CA LEU A 106 3.42 -27.86 -3.95
C LEU A 106 2.13 -28.17 -3.18
N ARG A 107 1.83 -29.44 -2.93
CA ARG A 107 0.64 -29.86 -2.17
C ARG A 107 0.66 -29.36 -0.74
N VAL A 108 1.84 -29.33 -0.14
CA VAL A 108 2.04 -28.84 1.22
C VAL A 108 2.16 -27.32 1.22
N ALA A 109 2.83 -26.73 0.22
CA ALA A 109 2.98 -25.28 0.15
C ALA A 109 1.64 -24.54 -0.05
N LEU A 110 0.66 -25.14 -0.75
CA LEU A 110 -0.66 -24.56 -1.04
C LEU A 110 -1.74 -24.96 -0.02
N THR A 111 -1.37 -25.16 1.25
CA THR A 111 -2.33 -25.32 2.35
C THR A 111 -2.46 -24.02 3.16
N GLU A 112 -3.53 -23.90 3.96
CA GLU A 112 -3.76 -22.72 4.80
C GLU A 112 -2.66 -22.49 5.84
N GLU A 113 -1.93 -23.54 6.22
CA GLU A 113 -0.82 -23.47 7.19
C GLU A 113 0.46 -22.90 6.60
N HIS A 114 0.65 -22.97 5.28
CA HIS A 114 1.92 -22.65 4.62
C HIS A 114 1.81 -21.56 3.55
N CYS A 115 0.59 -21.28 3.06
CA CYS A 115 0.34 -20.23 2.09
C CYS A 115 -0.34 -19.05 2.77
N ASP A 116 0.40 -17.96 2.94
CA ASP A 116 -0.12 -16.72 3.53
C ASP A 116 -1.15 -16.06 2.62
N GLN A 117 -0.92 -16.12 1.29
CA GLN A 117 -1.79 -15.49 0.30
C GLN A 117 -1.85 -16.30 -1.00
N LEU A 118 -3.06 -16.42 -1.54
CA LEU A 118 -3.31 -16.91 -2.89
C LEU A 118 -4.19 -15.88 -3.60
N VAL A 119 -3.69 -15.27 -4.68
CA VAL A 119 -4.39 -14.17 -5.35
C VAL A 119 -4.47 -14.43 -6.85
N GLU A 120 -5.40 -13.77 -7.53
CA GLU A 120 -5.44 -13.78 -8.99
C GLU A 120 -4.15 -13.20 -9.58
N ALA A 121 -3.62 -13.85 -10.62
CA ALA A 121 -2.35 -13.46 -11.22
C ALA A 121 -2.43 -12.18 -12.06
N ALA A 122 -3.63 -11.82 -12.51
CA ALA A 122 -3.85 -10.63 -13.33
C ALA A 122 -3.42 -9.37 -12.57
N GLY A 123 -2.53 -8.57 -13.16
CA GLY A 123 -1.96 -7.37 -12.53
C GLY A 123 -0.86 -7.66 -11.49
N VAL A 124 -1.00 -8.69 -10.66
CA VAL A 124 -0.05 -9.01 -9.58
C VAL A 124 1.24 -9.65 -10.11
N LEU A 125 1.15 -10.53 -11.11
CA LEU A 125 2.31 -11.31 -11.57
C LEU A 125 3.42 -10.42 -12.17
N ASP A 126 3.05 -9.46 -13.02
CA ASP A 126 4.02 -8.54 -13.61
C ASP A 126 4.61 -7.58 -12.56
N ASP A 127 3.81 -7.20 -11.57
CA ASP A 127 4.25 -6.39 -10.44
C ASP A 127 5.29 -7.13 -9.57
N LEU A 128 5.04 -8.41 -9.26
CA LEU A 128 5.99 -9.26 -8.55
C LEU A 128 7.28 -9.49 -9.35
N ARG A 129 7.19 -9.67 -10.68
CA ARG A 129 8.38 -9.81 -11.55
C ARG A 129 9.23 -8.54 -11.56
N LEU A 130 8.59 -7.37 -11.68
CA LEU A 130 9.26 -6.07 -11.55
C LEU A 130 9.99 -5.97 -10.21
N THR A 131 9.28 -6.30 -9.13
CA THR A 131 9.80 -6.23 -7.77
C THR A 131 10.99 -7.15 -7.55
N LEU A 132 10.88 -8.42 -7.95
CA LEU A 132 11.95 -9.41 -7.81
C LEU A 132 13.18 -9.07 -8.65
N ARG A 133 12.98 -8.50 -9.85
CA ARG A 133 14.08 -8.00 -10.68
C ARG A 133 14.88 -6.92 -9.94
N LEU A 134 14.21 -6.01 -9.24
CA LEU A 134 14.87 -4.96 -8.47
C LEU A 134 15.51 -5.50 -7.18
N HIS A 135 14.82 -6.41 -6.50
CA HIS A 135 15.34 -7.07 -5.29
C HIS A 135 16.67 -7.78 -5.53
N ARG A 136 16.78 -8.55 -6.62
CA ARG A 136 18.01 -9.25 -7.02
C ARG A 136 19.21 -8.33 -7.31
N ARG A 137 18.96 -7.03 -7.55
CA ARG A 137 20.02 -6.03 -7.79
C ARG A 137 20.58 -5.42 -6.51
N HIS A 138 19.98 -5.69 -5.35
CA HIS A 138 20.38 -5.16 -4.04
C HIS A 138 20.63 -3.64 -4.06
N LEU A 139 19.65 -2.89 -4.56
CA LEU A 139 19.77 -1.44 -4.71
C LEU A 139 19.85 -0.74 -3.34
N THR A 140 20.67 0.30 -3.27
CA THR A 140 20.64 1.28 -2.17
C THR A 140 19.29 2.02 -2.18
N ALA A 141 18.84 2.54 -1.04
CA ALA A 141 17.58 3.30 -0.93
C ALA A 141 17.45 4.40 -2.00
N ASP A 142 18.48 5.20 -2.24
CA ASP A 142 18.43 6.29 -3.25
C ASP A 142 18.19 5.78 -4.67
N ARG A 143 18.88 4.68 -5.03
CA ARG A 143 18.67 4.02 -6.33
C ARG A 143 17.30 3.36 -6.41
N LEU A 144 16.80 2.79 -5.32
CA LEU A 144 15.48 2.19 -5.28
C LEU A 144 14.38 3.24 -5.46
N LEU A 145 14.48 4.40 -4.79
CA LEU A 145 13.57 5.53 -4.98
C LEU A 145 13.62 6.07 -6.41
N ALA A 146 14.81 6.14 -7.01
CA ALA A 146 14.94 6.56 -8.41
C ALA A 146 14.32 5.54 -9.40
N GLU A 147 14.36 4.23 -9.11
CA GLU A 147 13.64 3.22 -9.90
C GLU A 147 12.13 3.31 -9.66
N ALA A 148 11.69 3.55 -8.42
CA ALA A 148 10.27 3.73 -8.09
C ALA A 148 9.66 4.91 -8.84
N GLU A 149 10.37 6.03 -8.92
CA GLU A 149 9.97 7.17 -9.75
C GLU A 149 9.83 6.78 -11.24
N ARG A 150 10.79 6.02 -11.80
CA ARG A 150 10.74 5.59 -13.21
C ARG A 150 9.60 4.62 -13.50
N GLU A 151 9.33 3.71 -12.57
CA GLU A 151 8.36 2.62 -12.72
C GLU A 151 7.00 2.97 -12.10
N ARG A 152 6.76 4.23 -11.70
CA ARG A 152 5.53 4.63 -10.99
C ARG A 152 4.23 4.35 -11.76
N GLY A 153 4.28 4.41 -13.10
CA GLY A 153 3.13 4.12 -13.96
C GLY A 153 2.93 2.63 -14.25
N THR A 154 3.86 1.76 -13.84
CA THR A 154 3.82 0.31 -14.10
C THR A 154 3.68 -0.50 -12.81
N GLY A 155 4.41 -0.12 -11.77
CA GLY A 155 4.41 -0.75 -10.45
C GLY A 155 3.11 -0.55 -9.70
N GLY A 156 2.57 -1.65 -9.17
CA GLY A 156 1.36 -1.71 -8.37
C GLY A 156 1.65 -1.82 -6.87
N ALA A 157 0.73 -2.45 -6.15
CA ALA A 157 0.76 -2.52 -4.69
C ALA A 157 1.91 -3.37 -4.13
N ALA A 158 2.25 -4.51 -4.76
CA ALA A 158 3.33 -5.36 -4.27
C ALA A 158 4.70 -4.68 -4.45
N PHE A 159 4.88 -3.98 -5.58
CA PHE A 159 6.05 -3.14 -5.80
C PHE A 159 6.15 -2.00 -4.78
N ALA A 160 5.05 -1.30 -4.52
CA ALA A 160 5.02 -0.21 -3.55
C ALA A 160 5.35 -0.68 -2.12
N ARG A 161 4.78 -1.81 -1.67
CA ARG A 161 5.13 -2.44 -0.37
C ARG A 161 6.60 -2.80 -0.29
N TYR A 162 7.15 -3.39 -1.36
CA TYR A 162 8.59 -3.69 -1.41
C TYR A 162 9.45 -2.44 -1.28
N VAL A 163 9.17 -1.38 -2.06
CA VAL A 163 9.92 -0.12 -1.99
C VAL A 163 9.84 0.47 -0.59
N TRP A 164 8.65 0.52 0.00
CA TRP A 164 8.43 1.01 1.36
C TRP A 164 9.28 0.24 2.38
N VAL A 165 9.11 -1.09 2.45
CA VAL A 165 9.79 -1.92 3.45
C VAL A 165 11.31 -1.92 3.25
N ALA A 166 11.78 -2.02 2.00
CA ALA A 166 13.21 -2.05 1.70
C ALA A 166 13.92 -0.70 1.97
N ALA A 167 13.22 0.43 1.84
CA ALA A 167 13.76 1.75 2.10
C ALA A 167 13.41 2.32 3.49
N ARG A 168 12.56 1.64 4.28
CA ARG A 168 11.95 2.14 5.53
C ARG A 168 12.93 2.86 6.46
N GLU A 169 14.02 2.21 6.83
CA GLU A 169 14.99 2.81 7.77
C GLU A 169 15.68 4.04 7.17
N ALA A 170 15.96 4.04 5.87
CA ALA A 170 16.56 5.18 5.19
C ALA A 170 15.58 6.37 5.05
N LEU A 171 14.29 6.09 4.85
CA LEU A 171 13.21 7.09 4.83
C LEU A 171 13.01 7.70 6.22
N ARG A 172 13.02 6.87 7.26
CA ARG A 172 12.94 7.31 8.66
C ARG A 172 14.10 8.24 9.02
N ALA A 173 15.31 7.91 8.57
CA ALA A 173 16.51 8.68 8.85
C ALA A 173 16.69 9.95 7.99
N SER A 174 15.92 10.12 6.91
CA SER A 174 16.09 11.24 5.98
C SER A 174 14.77 11.83 5.50
N ALA A 175 14.52 13.08 5.88
CA ALA A 175 13.36 13.84 5.41
C ALA A 175 13.36 14.03 3.88
N GLU A 176 14.54 14.16 3.25
CA GLU A 176 14.67 14.29 1.80
C GLU A 176 14.22 13.02 1.07
N ARG A 177 14.61 11.84 1.58
CA ARG A 177 14.20 10.55 1.00
C ARG A 177 12.70 10.32 1.19
N PHE A 178 12.19 10.66 2.38
CA PHE A 178 10.76 10.58 2.65
C PHE A 178 9.96 11.50 1.72
N ASP A 179 10.40 12.74 1.54
CA ASP A 179 9.79 13.68 0.59
C ASP A 179 9.84 13.14 -0.85
N ALA A 180 10.96 12.56 -1.28
CA ALA A 180 11.08 11.97 -2.61
C ALA A 180 10.05 10.85 -2.83
N LEU A 181 9.82 9.99 -1.82
CA LEU A 181 8.80 8.95 -1.92
C LEU A 181 7.36 9.53 -1.91
N MET A 182 7.10 10.54 -1.08
CA MET A 182 5.79 11.18 -1.05
C MET A 182 5.47 11.90 -2.37
N ARG A 183 6.48 12.47 -3.05
CA ARG A 183 6.31 13.01 -4.40
C ARG A 183 5.90 11.95 -5.41
N ILE A 184 6.45 10.73 -5.33
CA ILE A 184 6.00 9.59 -6.15
C ILE A 184 4.54 9.27 -5.84
N ALA A 185 4.17 9.19 -4.56
CA ALA A 185 2.79 8.87 -4.15
C ALA A 185 1.76 9.95 -4.58
N GLU A 186 2.18 11.21 -4.65
CA GLU A 186 1.34 12.35 -5.10
C GLU A 186 1.18 12.44 -6.62
N ASP A 187 2.13 11.94 -7.40
CA ASP A 187 2.10 12.07 -8.86
C ASP A 187 0.91 11.30 -9.46
N PRO A 188 -0.01 11.96 -10.20
CA PRO A 188 -1.10 11.28 -10.89
C PRO A 188 -0.65 10.21 -11.92
N ALA A 189 0.60 10.25 -12.38
CA ALA A 189 1.15 9.19 -13.21
C ALA A 189 1.41 7.88 -12.44
N THR A 190 1.42 7.93 -11.10
CA THR A 190 1.56 6.74 -10.26
C THR A 190 0.27 5.93 -10.29
N ARG A 191 0.40 4.61 -10.38
CA ARG A 191 -0.77 3.70 -10.33
C ARG A 191 -1.51 3.84 -9.00
N ILE A 192 -2.83 3.82 -9.05
CA ILE A 192 -3.70 4.02 -7.88
C ILE A 192 -3.36 3.03 -6.76
N GLU A 193 -3.13 1.76 -7.10
CA GLU A 193 -2.82 0.71 -6.12
C GLU A 193 -1.48 0.96 -5.42
N ALA A 194 -0.51 1.57 -6.12
CA ALA A 194 0.77 1.97 -5.55
C ALA A 194 0.65 3.26 -4.71
N GLN A 195 -0.14 4.25 -5.17
CA GLN A 195 -0.42 5.47 -4.40
C GLN A 195 -1.05 5.12 -3.05
N GLU A 196 -2.12 4.31 -3.08
CA GLU A 196 -2.78 3.80 -1.89
C GLU A 196 -1.78 3.12 -0.95
N THR A 197 -1.02 2.18 -1.48
CA THR A 197 -0.05 1.42 -0.70
C THR A 197 0.98 2.33 -0.04
N TYR A 198 1.58 3.28 -0.76
CA TYR A 198 2.56 4.19 -0.18
C TYR A 198 1.97 5.06 0.93
N LEU A 199 0.78 5.64 0.71
CA LEU A 199 0.14 6.53 1.66
C LEU A 199 -0.32 5.77 2.91
N VAL A 200 -0.99 4.63 2.75
CA VAL A 200 -1.48 3.81 3.86
C VAL A 200 -0.32 3.18 4.63
N SER A 201 0.69 2.64 3.95
CA SER A 201 1.85 2.05 4.64
C SER A 201 2.61 3.08 5.47
N ALA A 202 2.77 4.30 4.94
CA ALA A 202 3.34 5.40 5.68
C ALA A 202 2.49 5.80 6.89
N TYR A 203 1.17 5.89 6.72
CA TYR A 203 0.25 6.20 7.80
C TYR A 203 0.32 5.17 8.94
N GLU A 204 0.29 3.88 8.62
CA GLU A 204 0.32 2.80 9.60
C GLU A 204 1.64 2.82 10.39
N ASP A 205 2.78 2.90 9.69
CA ASP A 205 4.07 2.97 10.36
C ASP A 205 4.18 4.23 11.23
N LEU A 206 3.77 5.40 10.72
CA LEU A 206 3.83 6.67 11.48
C LEU A 206 2.95 6.65 12.73
N THR A 207 1.76 6.04 12.64
CA THR A 207 0.76 6.06 13.71
C THR A 207 1.01 4.97 14.75
N PHE A 208 1.33 3.75 14.32
CA PHE A 208 1.42 2.60 15.22
C PHE A 208 2.81 2.36 15.81
N THR A 209 3.87 2.87 15.18
CA THR A 209 5.23 2.69 15.70
C THR A 209 5.74 3.89 16.52
N GLY A 210 5.02 5.03 16.49
CA GLY A 210 5.35 6.25 17.24
C GLY A 210 6.75 6.82 16.97
N SER A 211 7.36 6.42 15.85
CA SER A 211 8.81 6.37 15.68
C SER A 211 9.38 7.43 14.74
N PHE A 212 8.52 8.26 14.17
CA PHE A 212 8.91 9.24 13.16
C PHE A 212 8.76 10.68 13.66
N PRO A 213 9.62 11.60 13.18
CA PRO A 213 9.52 13.02 13.48
C PRO A 213 8.18 13.64 13.05
N ALA A 214 7.77 14.72 13.73
CA ALA A 214 6.57 15.49 13.37
C ALA A 214 6.60 15.99 11.91
N ALA A 215 7.77 16.35 11.39
CA ALA A 215 7.97 16.77 10.00
C ALA A 215 7.55 15.69 8.98
N HIS A 216 7.81 14.40 9.25
CA HIS A 216 7.37 13.30 8.39
C HIS A 216 5.84 13.15 8.40
N ARG A 217 5.21 13.28 9.57
CA ARG A 217 3.74 13.27 9.68
C ARG A 217 3.11 14.43 8.92
N ALA A 218 3.64 15.65 9.09
CA ALA A 218 3.16 16.81 8.37
C ALA A 218 3.33 16.65 6.85
N ARG A 219 4.46 16.09 6.42
CA ARG A 219 4.72 15.79 5.01
C ARG A 219 3.76 14.74 4.46
N LEU A 220 3.44 13.69 5.21
CA LEU A 220 2.44 12.69 4.79
C LEU A 220 1.04 13.30 4.75
N ALA A 221 0.63 14.07 5.75
CA ALA A 221 -0.67 14.73 5.76
C ALA A 221 -0.83 15.61 4.51
N ARG A 222 0.21 16.36 4.14
CA ARG A 222 0.26 17.14 2.91
C ARG A 222 0.14 16.27 1.65
N ALA A 223 0.84 15.13 1.62
CA ALA A 223 0.78 14.19 0.50
C ALA A 223 -0.64 13.64 0.31
N MET A 224 -1.25 13.14 1.38
CA MET A 224 -2.62 12.61 1.37
C MET A 224 -3.63 13.66 0.94
N LEU A 225 -3.49 14.90 1.43
CA LEU A 225 -4.36 16.01 1.04
C LEU A 225 -4.22 16.37 -0.44
N ARG A 226 -3.00 16.36 -1.00
CA ARG A 226 -2.78 16.56 -2.44
C ARG A 226 -3.34 15.42 -3.26
N SER A 227 -3.08 14.18 -2.87
CA SER A 227 -3.62 12.99 -3.51
C SER A 227 -5.16 12.98 -3.48
N ALA A 228 -5.78 13.44 -2.40
CA ALA A 228 -7.24 13.54 -2.29
C ALA A 228 -7.89 14.54 -3.27
N LEU A 229 -7.10 15.40 -3.94
CA LEU A 229 -7.59 16.23 -5.05
C LEU A 229 -7.65 15.47 -6.38
N ASP A 230 -7.15 14.24 -6.46
CA ASP A 230 -7.27 13.39 -7.63
C ASP A 230 -8.57 12.55 -7.57
N PRO A 231 -9.55 12.80 -8.45
CA PRO A 231 -10.83 12.10 -8.43
C PRO A 231 -10.71 10.60 -8.77
N ARG A 232 -9.58 10.16 -9.38
CA ARG A 232 -9.38 8.76 -9.75
C ARG A 232 -9.22 7.84 -8.54
N LEU A 233 -8.89 8.40 -7.36
CA LEU A 233 -8.72 7.62 -6.13
C LEU A 233 -10.01 7.03 -5.59
N GLY A 234 -11.18 7.44 -6.10
CA GLY A 234 -12.47 6.84 -5.73
C GLY A 234 -12.70 6.81 -4.22
N GLU A 235 -12.95 5.63 -3.65
CA GLU A 235 -13.21 5.44 -2.22
C GLU A 235 -12.01 5.79 -1.32
N LEU A 236 -10.77 5.67 -1.82
CA LEU A 236 -9.59 6.04 -1.03
C LEU A 236 -9.61 7.53 -0.67
N ARG A 237 -10.08 8.38 -1.59
CA ARG A 237 -10.19 9.83 -1.36
C ARG A 237 -11.02 10.15 -0.12
N GLU A 238 -12.16 9.46 0.05
CA GLU A 238 -13.01 9.61 1.24
C GLU A 238 -12.25 9.19 2.51
N HIS A 239 -11.56 8.05 2.50
CA HIS A 239 -10.79 7.58 3.65
C HIS A 239 -9.64 8.53 4.02
N LEU A 240 -8.97 9.13 3.03
CA LEU A 240 -7.93 10.14 3.26
C LEU A 240 -8.48 11.35 4.03
N LEU A 241 -9.64 11.88 3.60
CA LEU A 241 -10.22 13.11 4.16
C LEU A 241 -10.97 12.89 5.48
N THR A 242 -11.55 11.72 5.68
CA THR A 242 -12.41 11.43 6.84
C THR A 242 -11.70 10.67 7.95
N THR A 243 -10.68 9.88 7.63
CA THR A 243 -10.01 8.98 8.58
C THR A 243 -8.53 9.28 8.70
N TYR A 244 -7.76 9.14 7.61
CA TYR A 244 -6.30 9.13 7.71
C TYR A 244 -5.72 10.50 8.06
N VAL A 245 -6.06 11.56 7.32
CA VAL A 245 -5.54 12.90 7.60
C VAL A 245 -6.01 13.42 8.96
N PRO A 246 -7.31 13.32 9.34
CA PRO A 246 -7.75 13.71 10.67
C PRO A 246 -6.98 13.01 11.79
N ASN A 247 -6.71 11.71 11.66
CA ASN A 247 -5.90 11.00 12.63
C ASN A 247 -4.46 11.54 12.67
N LEU A 248 -3.80 11.74 11.51
CA LEU A 248 -2.43 12.27 11.49
C LEU A 248 -2.28 13.62 12.18
N VAL A 249 -3.27 14.51 12.04
CA VAL A 249 -3.19 15.86 12.62
C VAL A 249 -3.69 15.93 14.06
N ALA A 250 -4.65 15.07 14.44
CA ALA A 250 -5.27 15.09 15.77
C ALA A 250 -4.63 14.13 16.78
N VAL A 251 -3.75 13.22 16.36
CA VAL A 251 -3.08 12.27 17.26
C VAL A 251 -2.33 13.04 18.36
N PRO A 252 -2.66 12.80 19.65
CA PRO A 252 -2.05 13.53 20.77
C PRO A 252 -0.55 13.27 20.98
N GLN A 253 -0.02 12.16 20.43
CA GLN A 253 1.37 11.77 20.61
C GLN A 253 2.04 11.28 19.31
N PRO A 254 3.18 11.87 18.89
CA PRO A 254 3.72 13.14 19.38
C PRO A 254 2.73 14.29 19.07
N GLU A 255 2.89 15.45 19.72
CA GLU A 255 1.93 16.58 19.75
C GLU A 255 1.08 16.77 18.46
N PRO A 256 -0.21 17.15 18.58
CA PRO A 256 -1.07 17.41 17.43
C PRO A 256 -0.43 18.39 16.43
N LEU A 257 -0.60 18.13 15.14
CA LEU A 257 -0.09 19.03 14.11
C LEU A 257 -1.02 20.24 13.99
N THR A 258 -0.43 21.43 13.94
CA THR A 258 -1.13 22.65 13.55
C THR A 258 -1.23 22.75 12.03
N PRO A 259 -2.15 23.58 11.50
CA PRO A 259 -2.16 23.90 10.07
C PRO A 259 -0.82 24.46 9.58
N ASP A 260 -0.13 25.24 10.42
CA ASP A 260 1.17 25.80 10.05
C ASP A 260 2.25 24.72 9.95
N ASP A 261 2.22 23.67 10.77
CA ASP A 261 3.13 22.52 10.60
C ASP A 261 2.97 21.85 9.24
N VAL A 262 1.75 21.85 8.68
CA VAL A 262 1.42 21.19 7.41
C VAL A 262 1.53 22.10 6.20
N PHE A 263 1.21 23.40 6.31
CA PHE A 263 1.13 24.33 5.17
C PHE A 263 2.15 25.46 5.20
N ALA A 264 2.89 25.66 6.30
CA ALA A 264 3.92 26.68 6.30
C ALA A 264 5.04 26.32 5.31
N PRO A 265 5.71 27.33 4.74
CA PRO A 265 6.96 27.12 4.02
C PRO A 265 7.91 26.32 4.89
N ALA A 266 8.53 25.27 4.35
CA ALA A 266 9.60 24.60 5.06
C ALA A 266 10.66 25.65 5.40
N PRO A 267 11.13 25.74 6.67
CA PRO A 267 12.20 26.66 6.99
C PRO A 267 13.37 26.31 6.08
N GLY A 268 13.73 27.26 5.21
CA GLY A 268 14.89 27.07 4.34
C GLY A 268 16.12 26.74 5.18
N PRO A 269 17.19 26.17 4.59
CA PRO A 269 18.45 26.00 5.28
C PRO A 269 19.08 27.37 5.60
N GLU A 270 18.54 28.04 6.60
CA GLU A 270 18.95 29.34 7.11
C GLU A 270 19.68 29.08 8.43
N GLY A 271 20.95 28.70 8.29
CA GLY A 271 21.85 28.55 9.43
C GLY A 271 23.30 28.84 9.11
N GLU A 272 23.75 28.67 7.85
CA GLU A 272 25.19 28.76 7.56
C GLU A 272 25.50 29.00 6.08
N ARG A 273 24.87 30.00 5.42
CA ARG A 273 25.36 30.47 4.11
C ARG A 273 25.39 31.98 4.02
N THR A 274 26.63 32.45 3.99
CA THR A 274 27.15 33.77 3.66
C THR A 274 26.34 34.50 2.60
N VAL A 275 26.12 35.80 2.85
CA VAL A 275 25.53 36.79 1.95
C VAL A 275 26.25 36.76 0.60
N GLY A 276 25.65 36.08 -0.38
CA GLY A 276 26.16 35.97 -1.74
C GLY A 276 25.05 35.47 -2.65
N GLU A 277 24.41 36.42 -3.34
CA GLU A 277 23.49 36.27 -4.47
C GLU A 277 22.81 34.90 -4.66
N ARG A 278 21.59 34.77 -4.11
CA ARG A 278 20.62 33.78 -4.60
C ARG A 278 19.52 34.49 -5.39
N THR A 279 19.37 34.04 -6.63
CA THR A 279 18.27 34.31 -7.55
C THR A 279 16.91 34.01 -6.91
N ALA A 280 16.00 34.98 -6.96
CA ALA A 280 14.66 34.97 -6.36
C ALA A 280 13.66 33.94 -6.96
N GLY A 281 14.08 33.05 -7.84
CA GLY A 281 13.18 32.21 -8.66
C GLY A 281 12.69 30.90 -8.02
N GLU A 282 13.40 30.34 -7.04
CA GLU A 282 13.04 29.02 -6.47
C GLU A 282 12.20 29.10 -5.18
N ARG A 283 12.21 30.23 -4.46
CA ARG A 283 11.42 30.37 -3.21
C ARG A 283 9.92 30.53 -3.44
N THR A 284 9.48 30.98 -4.62
CA THR A 284 8.06 31.26 -4.89
C THR A 284 7.23 30.02 -5.19
N ALA A 285 7.79 28.97 -5.79
CA ALA A 285 7.00 27.84 -6.27
C ALA A 285 6.44 26.94 -5.16
N GLY A 286 7.21 26.71 -4.09
CA GLY A 286 6.79 25.86 -2.96
C GLY A 286 5.73 26.53 -2.08
N GLU A 287 5.95 27.79 -1.70
CA GLU A 287 5.04 28.56 -0.84
C GLU A 287 3.70 28.83 -1.53
N GLN A 288 3.74 29.15 -2.83
CA GLN A 288 2.54 29.32 -3.62
C GLN A 288 1.76 28.01 -3.74
N GLY A 289 2.43 26.88 -3.90
CA GLY A 289 1.79 25.57 -3.97
C GLY A 289 1.05 25.15 -2.69
N ASP A 290 1.55 25.48 -1.51
CA ASP A 290 0.88 25.11 -0.24
C ASP A 290 -0.33 26.00 0.06
N ALA A 291 -0.25 27.29 -0.27
CA ALA A 291 -1.39 28.20 -0.16
C ALA A 291 -2.50 27.82 -1.17
N GLU A 292 -2.12 27.48 -2.40
CA GLU A 292 -3.04 26.97 -3.43
C GLU A 292 -3.68 25.65 -2.99
N LEU A 293 -2.92 24.73 -2.41
CA LEU A 293 -3.44 23.48 -1.84
C LEU A 293 -4.49 23.74 -0.76
N ARG A 294 -4.18 24.62 0.21
CA ARG A 294 -5.12 24.95 1.29
C ARG A 294 -6.41 25.58 0.76
N ALA A 295 -6.32 26.43 -0.26
CA ALA A 295 -7.48 27.01 -0.92
C ALA A 295 -8.30 25.96 -1.67
N ALA A 296 -7.65 25.09 -2.45
CA ALA A 296 -8.30 24.00 -3.19
C ALA A 296 -9.06 23.06 -2.26
N LEU A 297 -8.45 22.67 -1.14
CA LEU A 297 -9.09 21.82 -0.13
C LEU A 297 -10.33 22.48 0.49
N ARG A 298 -10.30 23.79 0.75
CA ARG A 298 -11.49 24.51 1.26
C ARG A 298 -12.63 24.50 0.25
N THR A 299 -12.32 24.69 -1.03
CA THR A 299 -13.32 24.59 -2.09
C THR A 299 -13.90 23.18 -2.14
N GLU A 300 -13.06 22.15 -2.07
CA GLU A 300 -13.47 20.75 -2.14
C GLU A 300 -14.33 20.32 -0.93
N LEU A 301 -13.89 20.67 0.29
CA LEU A 301 -14.60 20.36 1.55
C LEU A 301 -15.88 21.19 1.76
N ALA A 302 -16.08 22.24 0.96
CA ALA A 302 -17.28 23.06 0.99
C ALA A 302 -18.34 22.60 -0.02
N ASP A 303 -18.08 21.61 -0.88
CA ASP A 303 -19.09 21.11 -1.82
C ASP A 303 -20.08 20.17 -1.10
N PRO A 304 -21.33 20.61 -0.84
CA PRO A 304 -22.31 19.79 -0.11
C PRO A 304 -22.80 18.57 -0.92
N ARG A 305 -22.39 18.45 -2.19
CA ARG A 305 -22.76 17.34 -3.07
C ARG A 305 -21.80 16.17 -2.98
N ASP A 306 -20.65 16.37 -2.34
CA ASP A 306 -19.63 15.33 -2.20
C ASP A 306 -19.57 14.84 -0.74
N PRO A 307 -20.19 13.69 -0.42
CA PRO A 307 -20.17 13.16 0.94
C PRO A 307 -18.76 12.78 1.40
N ALA A 308 -17.82 12.53 0.48
CA ALA A 308 -16.43 12.22 0.82
C ALA A 308 -15.68 13.39 1.47
N THR A 309 -16.26 14.60 1.45
CA THR A 309 -15.60 15.84 1.86
C THR A 309 -16.19 16.45 3.14
N THR A 310 -17.20 15.82 3.74
CA THR A 310 -17.84 16.30 4.97
C THR A 310 -17.07 15.86 6.23
N SER A 311 -15.83 16.32 6.40
CA SER A 311 -15.02 16.08 7.61
C SER A 311 -15.01 17.33 8.49
N PRO A 312 -15.88 17.44 9.52
CA PRO A 312 -15.92 18.62 10.41
C PRO A 312 -14.62 18.81 11.16
N ALA A 313 -13.93 17.71 11.49
CA ALA A 313 -12.63 17.74 12.15
C ALA A 313 -11.58 18.42 11.28
N LEU A 314 -11.50 18.05 9.99
CA LEU A 314 -10.55 18.64 9.05
C LEU A 314 -10.89 20.10 8.74
N LEU A 315 -12.18 20.42 8.56
CA LEU A 315 -12.64 21.80 8.36
C LEU A 315 -12.35 22.71 9.56
N GLY A 316 -12.62 22.23 10.78
CA GLY A 316 -12.28 22.93 12.02
C GLY A 316 -10.78 23.15 12.16
N TRP A 317 -9.98 22.12 11.86
CA TRP A 317 -8.52 22.22 11.85
C TRP A 317 -8.02 23.25 10.83
N LEU A 318 -8.55 23.25 9.60
CA LEU A 318 -8.18 24.20 8.54
C LEU A 318 -8.56 25.65 8.84
N THR A 319 -9.54 25.90 9.71
CA THR A 319 -10.04 27.25 10.05
C THR A 319 -9.36 27.83 11.30
N ALA A 320 -9.01 26.99 12.28
CA ALA A 320 -8.30 27.42 13.50
C ALA A 320 -6.96 28.12 13.23
N GLY A 321 -6.28 27.79 12.13
CA GLY A 321 -5.03 28.46 11.73
C GLY A 321 -5.17 29.91 11.27
N ASP A 322 -6.39 30.37 10.93
CA ASP A 322 -6.61 31.74 10.44
C ASP A 322 -6.87 32.74 11.58
N GLU A 323 -7.47 32.27 12.69
CA GLU A 323 -7.84 33.13 13.83
C GLU A 323 -6.62 33.63 14.64
N GLY A 324 -5.47 32.95 14.53
CA GLY A 324 -4.22 33.34 15.19
C GLY A 324 -3.39 34.41 14.48
N ARG A 325 -3.79 34.87 13.28
CA ARG A 325 -3.03 35.85 12.46
C ARG A 325 -3.69 37.24 12.36
N GLY A 326 -4.78 37.47 13.10
CA GLY A 326 -5.52 38.74 13.15
C GLY A 326 -4.98 39.76 14.14
#